data_AF-A0A966UVB2-F1
#
_entry.id   AF-A0A966UVB2-F1
#
_cell.length_a   1.000
_cell.length_b   1.000
_cell.length_c   1.000
_cell.angle_alpha   90.00
_cell.angle_beta   90.00
_cell.angle_gamma   90.00
#
_symmetry.space_group_name_H-M   'P 1'
#
loop_
_entity.id
_entity.type
_entity.pdbx_description
1 polymer ?
#
loop_
_entity_poly.entity_id
_entity_poly.type
_entity_poly.pdbx_seq_one_letter_code
_entity_poly.pdbx_strand_id
1 'polypeptide(L)'
;MEYTRFRPLFILGVIGLGVTSWLYVREFIAVRSLGILFLLGADVLLDAAFLRQDQPRLIVVSYAYLILVEGMFMVGAPYLLRDALGWGLATPVRGKLLMGSGVVFGLVLIGLGLFVY
;
A
#
# COMPACT_ATOMS: atom_id res chain seq x y z
N MET A 1 32.03 26.87 -12.09
CA MET A 1 30.68 27.45 -12.19
C MET A 1 30.06 27.18 -13.58
N GLU A 2 30.12 25.94 -14.08
CA GLU A 2 29.84 25.64 -15.51
C GLU A 2 28.37 25.28 -15.81
N TYR A 3 27.60 24.93 -14.78
CA TYR A 3 26.19 24.52 -14.93
C TYR A 3 25.17 25.68 -14.95
N THR A 4 25.60 26.92 -14.72
CA THR A 4 24.69 28.08 -14.63
C THR A 4 23.95 28.35 -15.95
N ARG A 5 24.57 28.04 -17.09
CA ARG A 5 23.97 28.23 -18.43
C ARG A 5 22.83 27.24 -18.72
N PHE A 6 22.93 26.01 -18.21
CA PHE A 6 21.93 24.95 -18.41
C PHE A 6 20.84 24.94 -17.34
N ARG A 7 21.03 25.68 -16.24
CA ARG A 7 20.05 25.85 -15.15
C ARG A 7 18.63 26.22 -15.63
N PRO A 8 18.41 27.18 -16.56
CA PRO A 8 17.06 27.46 -17.06
C PRO A 8 16.47 26.30 -17.87
N LEU A 9 17.30 25.53 -18.59
CA LEU A 9 16.87 24.35 -19.34
C LEU A 9 16.38 23.23 -18.40
N PHE A 10 17.10 22.98 -17.30
CA PHE A 10 16.67 22.03 -16.27
C PHE A 10 15.39 22.46 -15.58
N ILE A 11 15.23 23.75 -15.27
CA ILE A 11 14.00 24.29 -14.67
C ILE A 11 12.82 24.12 -15.63
N LEU A 12 12.99 24.46 -16.91
CA LEU A 12 11.97 24.24 -17.94
C LEU A 12 11.62 22.77 -18.11
N GLY A 13 12.62 21.88 -18.06
CA GLY A 13 12.42 20.43 -18.11
C GLY A 13 11.59 19.92 -16.94
N VAL A 14 11.88 20.38 -15.71
CA VAL A 14 11.11 20.01 -14.51
C VAL A 14 9.68 20.52 -14.57
N ILE A 15 9.47 21.78 -14.98
CA ILE A 15 8.12 22.35 -15.12
C ILE A 15 7.33 21.62 -16.21
N GLY A 16 7.96 21.37 -17.36
CA GLY A 16 7.36 20.63 -18.47
C GLY A 16 6.95 19.23 -18.05
N LEU A 17 7.86 18.47 -17.43
CA LEU A 17 7.56 17.14 -16.91
C LEU A 17 6.47 17.18 -15.83
N GLY A 18 6.47 18.18 -14.95
CA GLY A 18 5.43 18.35 -13.93
C GLY A 18 4.04 18.59 -14.53
N VAL A 19 3.94 19.50 -15.51
CA VAL A 19 2.68 19.81 -16.20
C VAL A 19 2.20 18.62 -17.03
N THR A 20 3.09 17.95 -17.76
CA THR A 20 2.76 16.75 -18.53
C THR A 20 2.34 15.60 -17.61
N SER A 21 3.01 15.41 -16.46
CA SER A 21 2.60 14.41 -15.48
C SER A 21 1.18 14.68 -14.97
N TRP A 22 0.90 15.95 -14.61
CA TRP A 22 -0.41 16.34 -14.09
C TRP A 22 -1.56 16.14 -15.10
N LEU A 23 -1.32 16.42 -16.38
CA LEU A 23 -2.35 16.30 -17.42
C LEU A 23 -2.54 14.87 -17.94
N TYR A 24 -1.46 14.10 -18.06
CA TYR A 24 -1.49 12.81 -18.77
C TYR A 24 -1.46 11.60 -17.84
N VAL A 25 -0.88 11.73 -16.64
CA VAL A 25 -0.94 10.64 -15.67
C VAL A 25 -2.30 10.75 -14.99
N ARG A 26 -3.21 9.81 -15.32
CA ARG A 26 -4.43 9.60 -14.54
C ARG A 26 -4.01 9.04 -13.19
N GLU A 27 -3.63 9.95 -12.31
CA GLU A 27 -3.22 9.63 -10.96
C GLU A 27 -4.48 9.30 -10.18
N PHE A 28 -4.65 8.01 -9.89
CA PHE A 28 -5.64 7.58 -8.93
C PHE A 28 -5.19 8.05 -7.55
N ILE A 29 -5.46 9.33 -7.21
CA ILE A 29 -5.19 9.92 -5.89
C ILE A 29 -5.76 9.00 -4.80
N ALA A 30 -6.95 8.43 -5.04
CA ALA A 30 -7.57 7.45 -4.16
C ALA A 30 -6.68 6.24 -3.83
N VAL A 31 -5.91 5.72 -4.81
CA VAL A 31 -5.03 4.56 -4.61
C VAL A 31 -3.78 4.93 -3.82
N ARG A 32 -3.18 6.11 -4.09
CA ARG A 32 -2.07 6.61 -3.28
C ARG A 32 -2.50 6.87 -1.84
N SER A 33 -3.66 7.49 -1.64
CA SER A 33 -4.23 7.70 -0.30
C SER A 33 -4.53 6.38 0.40
N LEU A 34 -5.05 5.37 -0.31
CA LEU A 34 -5.25 4.02 0.24
C LEU A 34 -3.92 3.38 0.66
N GLY A 35 -2.87 3.51 -0.15
CA GLY A 35 -1.53 3.04 0.22
C GLY A 35 -1.00 3.71 1.49
N ILE A 36 -1.23 5.02 1.67
CA ILE A 36 -0.89 5.73 2.91
C ILE A 36 -1.69 5.19 4.10
N LEU A 37 -2.98 4.86 3.93
CA LEU A 37 -3.78 4.23 4.99
C LEU A 37 -3.24 2.85 5.38
N PHE A 38 -2.75 2.06 4.42
CA PHE A 38 -2.08 0.79 4.71
C PHE A 38 -0.78 0.99 5.49
N LEU A 39 0.03 1.97 5.13
CA LEU A 39 1.24 2.31 5.89
C LEU A 39 0.91 2.73 7.33
N LEU A 40 -0.13 3.56 7.52
CA LEU A 40 -0.59 3.95 8.84
C LEU A 40 -1.14 2.76 9.64
N GLY A 41 -1.89 1.88 9.00
CA GLY A 41 -2.39 0.66 9.62
C GLY A 41 -1.26 -0.26 10.09
N ALA A 42 -0.22 -0.44 9.26
CA ALA A 42 0.96 -1.22 9.63
C ALA A 42 1.70 -0.64 10.83
N ASP A 43 1.85 0.70 10.90
CA ASP A 43 2.46 1.39 12.02
C ASP A 43 1.71 1.12 13.33
N VAL A 44 0.38 1.27 13.33
CA VAL A 44 -0.48 0.97 14.50
C VAL A 44 -0.37 -0.50 14.92
N LEU A 45 -0.32 -1.43 13.96
CA LEU A 45 -0.17 -2.86 14.27
C LEU A 45 1.20 -3.18 14.90
N LEU A 46 2.27 -2.56 14.41
CA LEU A 46 3.62 -2.75 14.94
C LEU A 46 3.75 -2.16 16.34
N ASP A 47 3.17 -0.99 16.59
CA ASP A 47 3.18 -0.34 17.90
C ASP A 47 2.39 -1.17 18.94
N ALA A 48 1.20 -1.67 18.57
CA ALA A 48 0.41 -2.56 19.42
C ALA A 48 1.14 -3.88 19.76
N ALA A 49 1.97 -4.37 18.85
CA ALA A 49 2.79 -5.56 19.06
C ALA A 49 4.07 -5.26 19.89
N PHE A 50 4.59 -4.03 19.87
CA PHE A 50 5.90 -3.70 20.41
C PHE A 50 6.06 -4.05 21.90
N LEU A 51 5.07 -3.78 22.73
CA LEU A 51 5.12 -4.00 24.18
C LEU A 51 4.92 -5.47 24.63
N ARG A 52 4.63 -6.40 23.72
CA ARG A 52 4.34 -7.80 24.08
C ARG A 52 5.54 -8.71 23.83
N GLN A 53 5.84 -9.63 24.74
CA GLN A 53 6.92 -10.62 24.55
C GLN A 53 6.42 -11.99 24.07
N ASP A 54 5.13 -12.12 23.77
CA ASP A 54 4.51 -13.40 23.41
C ASP A 54 4.95 -13.89 22.02
N GLN A 55 5.24 -15.20 21.89
CA GLN A 55 5.52 -15.87 20.61
C GLN A 55 4.49 -15.61 19.48
N PRO A 56 3.16 -15.64 19.73
CA PRO A 56 2.14 -15.38 18.70
C PRO A 56 2.15 -13.95 18.14
N ARG A 57 2.90 -13.02 18.75
CA ARG A 57 3.17 -11.68 18.21
C ARG A 57 3.69 -11.70 16.79
N LEU A 58 4.51 -12.69 16.45
CA LEU A 58 5.12 -12.79 15.13
C LEU A 58 4.08 -12.87 14.01
N ILE A 59 2.89 -13.41 14.28
CA ILE A 59 1.80 -13.47 13.29
C ILE A 59 1.34 -12.04 12.95
N VAL A 60 1.08 -11.21 13.96
CA VAL A 60 0.63 -9.82 13.78
C VAL A 60 1.74 -8.98 13.14
N VAL A 61 2.98 -9.13 13.58
CA VAL A 61 4.13 -8.41 13.01
C VAL A 61 4.37 -8.78 11.55
N SER A 62 4.32 -10.08 11.21
CA SER A 62 4.49 -10.53 9.83
C SER A 62 3.39 -9.98 8.92
N TYR A 63 2.15 -9.94 9.40
CA TYR A 63 1.04 -9.34 8.67
C TYR A 63 1.20 -7.82 8.50
N ALA A 64 1.67 -7.13 9.53
CA ALA A 64 1.96 -5.70 9.43
C ALA A 64 3.00 -5.39 8.34
N TYR A 65 4.05 -6.21 8.22
CA TYR A 65 5.02 -6.08 7.14
C TYR A 65 4.43 -6.38 5.75
N LEU A 66 3.49 -7.33 5.63
CA LEU A 66 2.80 -7.57 4.36
C LEU A 66 1.99 -6.34 3.92
N ILE A 67 1.18 -5.77 4.82
CA ILE A 67 0.42 -4.54 4.55
C ILE A 67 1.36 -3.37 4.21
N LEU A 68 2.48 -3.25 4.92
CA LEU A 68 3.46 -2.19 4.69
C LEU A 68 4.03 -2.27 3.27
N VAL A 69 4.41 -3.47 2.83
CA VAL A 69 4.91 -3.72 1.47
C VAL A 69 3.82 -3.41 0.43
N GLU A 70 2.59 -3.87 0.64
CA GLU A 70 1.46 -3.54 -0.25
C GLU A 70 1.21 -2.02 -0.32
N GLY A 71 1.22 -1.33 0.81
CA GLY A 71 1.09 0.13 0.89
C GLY A 71 2.19 0.86 0.10
N MET A 72 3.44 0.43 0.23
CA MET A 72 4.57 0.99 -0.54
C MET A 72 4.36 0.83 -2.05
N PHE A 73 3.95 -0.36 -2.51
CA PHE A 73 3.68 -0.60 -3.92
C PHE A 73 2.50 0.23 -4.45
N MET A 74 1.44 0.39 -3.66
CA MET A 74 0.27 1.19 -4.06
C MET A 74 0.58 2.69 -4.17
N VAL A 75 1.45 3.22 -3.30
CA VAL A 75 1.92 4.61 -3.38
C VAL A 75 2.83 4.83 -4.59
N GLY A 76 3.79 3.93 -4.82
CA GLY A 76 4.76 4.04 -5.91
C GLY A 76 4.19 3.77 -7.30
N ALA A 77 3.28 2.80 -7.42
CA ALA A 77 2.76 2.32 -8.70
C ALA A 77 1.24 2.07 -8.61
N PRO A 78 0.40 3.13 -8.67
CA PRO A 78 -1.04 3.02 -8.45
C PRO A 78 -1.76 2.17 -9.51
N TYR A 79 -1.17 1.98 -10.70
CA TYR A 79 -1.73 1.14 -11.75
C TYR A 79 -1.76 -0.36 -11.36
N LEU A 80 -0.90 -0.80 -10.44
CA LEU A 80 -0.87 -2.17 -9.95
C LEU A 80 -2.21 -2.58 -9.33
N LEU A 81 -2.87 -1.66 -8.60
CA LEU A 81 -4.19 -1.95 -8.02
C LEU A 81 -5.24 -2.17 -9.11
N ARG A 82 -5.22 -1.35 -10.17
CA ARG A 82 -6.16 -1.50 -11.29
C ARG A 82 -6.02 -2.87 -11.93
N ASP A 83 -4.78 -3.29 -12.19
CA ASP A 83 -4.51 -4.57 -12.83
C ASP A 83 -4.82 -5.74 -11.89
N ALA A 84 -4.54 -5.59 -10.59
CA ALA A 84 -4.92 -6.57 -9.56
C ALA A 84 -6.44 -6.74 -9.45
N LEU A 85 -7.20 -5.64 -9.46
CA LEU A 85 -8.67 -5.67 -9.47
C LEU A 85 -9.19 -6.28 -10.77
N GLY A 86 -8.62 -5.92 -11.92
CA GLY A 86 -8.98 -6.50 -13.22
C GLY A 86 -8.76 -8.02 -13.23
N TRP A 87 -7.66 -8.51 -12.66
CA TRP A 87 -7.37 -9.93 -12.55
C TRP A 87 -8.24 -10.65 -11.51
N GLY A 88 -8.41 -10.05 -10.33
CA GLY A 88 -9.13 -10.65 -9.20
C GLY A 88 -10.64 -10.72 -9.42
N LEU A 89 -11.22 -9.72 -10.08
CA LEU A 89 -12.65 -9.69 -10.43
C LEU A 89 -12.94 -10.24 -11.83
N ALA A 90 -11.94 -10.78 -12.55
CA ALA A 90 -12.13 -11.38 -13.88
C ALA A 90 -13.13 -12.54 -13.89
N THR A 91 -13.31 -13.22 -12.75
CA THR A 91 -14.26 -14.32 -12.61
C THR A 91 -14.95 -14.24 -11.24
N PRO A 92 -16.28 -14.43 -11.15
CA PRO A 92 -17.01 -14.32 -9.89
C PRO A 92 -16.50 -15.28 -8.81
N VAL A 93 -15.94 -16.43 -9.20
CA VAL A 93 -15.33 -17.40 -8.29
C VAL A 93 -14.04 -16.85 -7.66
N ARG A 94 -13.18 -16.21 -8.45
CA ARG A 94 -11.90 -15.64 -7.97
C ARG A 94 -12.13 -14.47 -7.02
N GLY A 95 -13.08 -13.60 -7.35
CA GLY A 95 -13.45 -12.48 -6.48
C GLY A 95 -13.98 -12.95 -5.13
N LYS A 96 -14.87 -13.95 -5.12
CA LYS A 96 -15.39 -14.54 -3.87
C LYS A 96 -14.29 -15.22 -3.04
N LEU A 97 -13.35 -15.91 -3.68
CA LEU A 97 -12.23 -16.53 -2.98
C LEU A 97 -11.31 -15.49 -2.32
N LEU A 98 -10.95 -14.42 -3.04
CA LEU A 98 -10.09 -13.35 -2.51
C LEU A 98 -10.75 -12.62 -1.32
N MET A 99 -12.03 -12.29 -1.44
CA MET A 99 -12.80 -11.69 -0.34
C MET A 99 -12.94 -12.66 0.84
N GLY A 100 -13.22 -13.94 0.55
CA GLY A 100 -13.33 -14.99 1.55
C GLY A 100 -12.03 -15.20 2.34
N SER A 101 -10.86 -15.21 1.67
CA SER A 101 -9.57 -15.30 2.35
C SER A 101 -9.32 -14.13 3.29
N GLY A 102 -9.71 -12.91 2.91
CA GLY A 102 -9.58 -11.74 3.78
C GLY A 102 -10.45 -11.85 5.04
N VAL A 103 -11.69 -12.33 4.90
CA VAL A 103 -12.60 -12.52 6.05
C VAL A 103 -12.09 -13.60 7.00
N VAL A 104 -11.66 -14.75 6.47
CA VAL A 104 -11.10 -15.84 7.29
C VAL A 104 -9.86 -15.34 8.05
N PHE A 105 -8.98 -14.61 7.37
CA PHE A 105 -7.80 -14.04 7.99
C PHE A 105 -8.15 -13.03 9.10
N GLY A 106 -9.14 -12.16 8.88
CA GLY A 106 -9.65 -11.25 9.90
C GLY A 106 -10.22 -11.96 11.13
N LEU A 107 -10.95 -13.06 10.93
CA LEU A 107 -11.49 -13.88 12.03
C LEU A 107 -10.37 -14.54 12.84
N VAL A 108 -9.29 -15.00 12.19
CA VAL A 108 -8.12 -15.55 12.88
C VAL A 108 -7.45 -14.48 13.75
N LEU A 109 -7.31 -13.25 13.24
CA LEU A 109 -6.75 -12.14 14.01
C LEU A 109 -7.62 -11.77 15.22
N ILE A 110 -8.95 -11.72 15.06
CA ILE A 110 -9.87 -11.49 16.18
C ILE A 110 -9.78 -12.60 17.21
N GLY A 111 -9.68 -13.86 16.77
CA GLY A 111 -9.47 -15.00 17.66
C GLY A 111 -8.18 -14.88 18.46
N LEU A 112 -7.06 -14.54 17.80
CA LEU A 112 -5.81 -14.25 18.50
C LEU A 112 -5.98 -13.12 19.52
N GLY A 113 -6.65 -12.04 19.12
CA GLY A 113 -6.96 -10.88 19.95
C GLY A 113 -7.77 -11.19 21.22
N LEU A 114 -8.70 -12.15 21.16
CA LEU A 114 -9.59 -12.46 22.29
C LEU A 114 -9.06 -13.57 23.20
N PHE A 115 -8.36 -14.56 22.65
CA PHE A 115 -8.01 -15.78 23.38
C PHE A 115 -6.54 -15.83 23.83
N VAL A 116 -5.66 -15.16 23.08
CA VAL A 116 -4.21 -15.18 23.34
C VAL A 116 -3.76 -13.89 23.99
N TYR A 117 -4.49 -12.81 23.73
CA TYR A 117 -4.07 -11.45 23.98
C TYR A 117 -4.90 -10.72 25.03
#